data_AF-J7LK16-F1
#
_entry.id   AF-J7LK16-F1
#
_cell.length_a   1.000
_cell.length_b   1.000
_cell.length_c   1.000
_cell.angle_alpha   90.00
_cell.angle_beta   90.00
_cell.angle_gamma   90.00
#
_symmetry.space_group_name_H-M   'P 1'
#
loop_
_entity.id
_entity.type
_entity.pdbx_description
1 polymer ?
#
loop_
_entity_poly.entity_id
_entity_poly.type
_entity_poly.pdbx_seq_one_letter_code
_entity_poly.pdbx_strand_id
1 'polypeptide(L)'
;MVRPFERPTDRPRLAGSRADRRPRIEERRRLHGPDHTDDPLGDEAFTVLGRRLSARYVELHDRAVDEYERRCWEERVIDLRERRRSVASDDVETRNRYVREWTALLADLLLLDEE
;
A
#
# COMPACT_ATOMS: atom_id res chain seq x y z
N MET A 1 -35.72 -22.98 43.59
CA MET A 1 -36.54 -24.16 43.22
C MET A 1 -36.28 -24.50 41.77
N VAL A 2 -36.26 -25.80 41.48
CA VAL A 2 -35.67 -26.48 40.32
C VAL A 2 -36.59 -26.41 39.09
N ARG A 3 -36.02 -26.42 37.88
CA ARG A 3 -36.70 -26.43 36.56
C ARG A 3 -37.64 -27.64 36.39
N PRO A 4 -38.60 -27.58 35.46
CA PRO A 4 -38.97 -28.72 34.66
C PRO A 4 -38.49 -28.59 33.21
N PHE A 5 -38.28 -29.76 32.63
CA PHE A 5 -37.55 -30.09 31.42
C PHE A 5 -38.55 -30.79 30.51
N GLU A 6 -38.96 -30.17 29.40
CA GLU A 6 -39.77 -30.85 28.39
C GLU A 6 -39.35 -30.41 26.98
N ARG A 7 -38.72 -31.34 26.27
CA ARG A 7 -38.67 -31.36 24.81
C ARG A 7 -39.91 -32.10 24.31
N PRO A 8 -40.43 -31.69 23.15
CA PRO A 8 -40.79 -32.69 22.15
C PRO A 8 -40.06 -32.43 20.83
N THR A 9 -39.47 -33.51 20.33
CA THR A 9 -38.92 -33.66 18.99
C THR A 9 -40.06 -33.66 17.98
N ASP A 10 -40.12 -32.67 17.09
CA ASP A 10 -40.88 -32.82 15.85
C ASP A 10 -40.09 -32.27 14.66
N ARG A 11 -39.70 -33.20 13.79
CA ARG A 11 -38.92 -32.98 12.58
C ARG A 11 -39.80 -33.45 11.43
N PRO A 12 -40.36 -32.54 10.61
CA PRO A 12 -40.80 -32.92 9.29
C PRO A 12 -39.64 -32.90 8.30
N ARG A 13 -39.65 -33.95 7.46
CA ARG A 13 -38.68 -34.32 6.43
C ARG A 13 -38.56 -33.30 5.30
N LEU A 14 -37.37 -33.28 4.73
CA LEU A 14 -37.00 -32.69 3.45
C LEU A 14 -37.91 -33.19 2.31
N ALA A 15 -38.66 -32.28 1.71
CA ALA A 15 -39.04 -32.29 0.29
C ALA A 15 -38.27 -31.12 -0.33
N GLY A 16 -37.28 -31.31 -1.20
CA GLY A 16 -37.49 -31.82 -2.54
C GLY A 16 -37.86 -30.67 -3.47
N SER A 17 -36.87 -29.93 -3.97
CA SER A 17 -36.96 -29.25 -5.27
C SER A 17 -35.59 -28.79 -5.75
N ARG A 18 -35.00 -29.66 -6.57
CA ARG A 18 -33.93 -29.35 -7.50
C ARG A 18 -34.56 -28.56 -8.64
N ALA A 19 -34.50 -27.25 -8.56
CA ALA A 19 -34.81 -26.37 -9.67
C ALA A 19 -33.65 -25.37 -9.78
N ASP A 20 -32.78 -25.69 -10.74
CA ASP A 20 -32.30 -24.80 -11.77
C ASP A 20 -32.21 -23.28 -11.48
N ARG A 21 -31.07 -22.71 -11.89
CA ARG A 21 -30.72 -21.28 -12.03
C ARG A 21 -29.89 -20.66 -10.90
N ARG A 22 -28.57 -20.86 -11.00
CA ARG A 22 -27.63 -19.72 -10.92
C ARG A 22 -27.60 -19.02 -12.29
N PRO A 23 -27.17 -17.74 -12.41
CA PRO A 23 -26.89 -16.76 -11.38
C PRO A 23 -27.70 -15.45 -11.59
N ARG A 24 -28.22 -14.84 -10.53
CA ARG A 24 -28.50 -13.39 -10.54
C ARG A 24 -27.54 -12.69 -9.60
N ILE A 25 -26.29 -12.60 -10.05
CA ILE A 25 -25.36 -11.57 -9.58
C ILE A 25 -25.64 -10.34 -10.44
N GLU A 26 -26.81 -9.72 -10.25
CA GLU A 26 -27.12 -8.46 -10.91
C GLU A 26 -28.08 -7.66 -10.03
N GLU A 27 -27.65 -7.36 -8.80
CA GLU A 27 -28.25 -6.28 -8.01
C GLU A 27 -27.27 -5.71 -6.97
N ARG A 28 -26.02 -5.47 -7.38
CA ARG A 28 -25.12 -4.52 -6.69
C ARG A 28 -24.39 -3.59 -7.67
N ARG A 29 -24.98 -3.39 -8.86
CA ARG A 29 -24.58 -2.34 -9.81
C ARG A 29 -25.36 -1.07 -9.47
N ARG A 30 -24.86 -0.31 -8.51
CA ARG A 30 -25.04 1.14 -8.29
C ARG A 30 -24.49 1.40 -6.88
N LEU A 31 -23.49 2.29 -6.79
CA LEU A 31 -22.67 2.64 -5.60
C LEU A 31 -21.30 1.94 -5.46
N HIS A 32 -20.69 1.46 -6.54
CA HIS A 32 -19.22 1.50 -6.60
C HIS A 32 -18.84 2.77 -7.37
N GLY A 33 -18.48 3.82 -6.61
CA GLY A 33 -17.45 4.75 -7.07
C GLY A 33 -16.18 3.95 -7.42
N PRO A 34 -15.22 4.54 -8.15
CA PRO A 34 -14.05 3.79 -8.63
C PRO A 34 -13.51 2.93 -7.50
N ASP A 35 -13.39 1.64 -7.78
CA ASP A 35 -12.77 0.63 -6.96
C ASP A 35 -11.33 1.10 -6.71
N HIS A 36 -11.13 1.98 -5.73
CA HIS A 36 -9.86 2.17 -5.08
C HIS A 36 -9.67 0.92 -4.26
N THR A 37 -9.21 -0.13 -4.94
CA THR A 37 -8.41 -1.14 -4.28
C THR A 37 -7.33 -0.37 -3.55
N ASP A 38 -7.47 -0.21 -2.23
CA ASP A 38 -6.34 0.10 -1.36
C ASP A 38 -5.25 -0.88 -1.78
N ASP A 39 -4.22 -0.37 -2.46
CA ASP A 39 -3.10 -1.18 -2.92
C ASP A 39 -2.05 -1.11 -1.80
N PRO A 40 -2.08 -2.01 -0.79
CA PRO A 40 -1.15 -1.96 0.33
C PRO A 40 0.30 -2.13 -0.14
N LEU A 41 0.51 -2.73 -1.33
CA LEU A 41 1.84 -2.87 -1.92
C LEU A 41 2.40 -1.51 -2.33
N GLY A 42 1.54 -0.57 -2.77
CA GLY A 42 1.94 0.79 -3.11
C GLY A 42 2.41 1.61 -1.89
N ASP A 43 1.72 1.47 -0.76
CA ASP A 43 2.07 2.17 0.49
C ASP A 43 3.37 1.64 1.11
N GLU A 44 3.50 0.32 1.17
CA GLU A 44 4.71 -0.33 1.68
C GLU A 44 5.91 0.00 0.79
N ALA A 45 5.77 -0.10 -0.54
CA ALA A 45 6.83 0.25 -1.48
C ALA A 45 7.26 1.71 -1.35
N PHE A 46 6.29 2.64 -1.25
CA PHE A 46 6.57 4.06 -1.03
C PHE A 46 7.39 4.31 0.23
N THR A 47 7.00 3.68 1.34
CA THR A 47 7.69 3.82 2.63
C THR A 47 9.09 3.22 2.59
N VAL A 48 9.24 2.00 2.05
CA VAL A 48 10.53 1.29 1.98
C VAL A 48 11.50 2.00 1.05
N LEU A 49 11.07 2.36 -0.16
CA LEU A 49 11.91 3.09 -1.13
C LEU A 49 12.33 4.45 -0.60
N GLY A 50 11.39 5.20 -0.01
CA GLY A 50 11.71 6.49 0.59
C GLY A 50 12.75 6.40 1.72
N ARG A 51 12.72 5.33 2.54
CA ARG A 51 13.75 5.07 3.56
C ARG A 51 15.09 4.70 2.94
N ARG A 52 15.10 3.80 1.95
CA ARG A 52 16.34 3.38 1.26
C ARG A 52 17.01 4.54 0.55
N LEU A 53 16.25 5.36 -0.17
CA LEU A 53 16.78 6.52 -0.88
C LEU A 53 17.31 7.58 0.10
N SER A 54 16.62 7.82 1.22
CA SER A 54 17.14 8.68 2.30
C SER A 54 18.45 8.16 2.88
N ALA A 55 18.55 6.86 3.16
CA ALA A 55 19.78 6.26 3.68
C ALA A 55 20.93 6.42 2.68
N ARG A 56 20.65 6.21 1.38
CA ARG A 56 21.62 6.37 0.32
C ARG A 56 22.14 7.80 0.20
N TYR A 57 21.27 8.81 0.28
CA TYR A 57 21.71 10.21 0.28
C TYR A 57 22.55 10.55 1.52
N VAL A 58 22.25 9.97 2.69
CA VAL A 58 23.08 10.15 3.89
C VAL A 58 24.46 9.52 3.70
N GLU A 59 24.55 8.33 3.09
CA GLU A 59 25.85 7.73 2.77
C GLU A 59 26.68 8.60 1.81
N LEU A 60 26.04 9.16 0.78
CA LEU A 60 26.71 10.06 -0.16
C LEU A 60 27.13 11.38 0.51
N HIS A 61 26.30 11.93 1.38
CA HIS A 61 26.66 13.05 2.24
C HIS A 61 27.92 12.74 3.06
N ASP A 62 27.98 11.58 3.71
CA ASP A 62 29.10 11.23 4.59
C ASP A 62 30.40 10.94 3.81
N ARG A 63 30.30 10.53 2.54
CA ARG A 63 31.45 10.31 1.64
C ARG A 63 31.90 11.59 0.93
N ALA A 64 31.02 12.59 0.79
CA ALA A 64 31.30 13.80 0.04
C ALA A 64 32.48 14.59 0.63
N VAL A 65 33.46 14.86 -0.22
CA VAL A 65 34.71 15.52 0.20
C VAL A 65 34.51 17.03 0.32
N ASP A 66 33.68 17.61 -0.54
CA ASP A 66 33.40 19.05 -0.61
C ASP A 66 32.11 19.45 0.13
N GLU A 67 32.11 20.65 0.73
CA GLU A 67 30.99 21.19 1.50
C GLU A 67 29.77 21.53 0.64
N TYR A 68 29.97 21.96 -0.61
CA TYR A 68 28.88 22.16 -1.55
C TYR A 68 28.16 20.84 -1.82
N GLU A 69 28.92 19.77 -2.10
CA GLU A 69 28.36 18.46 -2.37
C GLU A 69 27.62 17.90 -1.14
N ARG A 70 28.20 18.04 0.07
CA ARG A 70 27.49 17.67 1.31
C ARG A 70 26.16 18.40 1.45
N ARG A 71 26.14 19.72 1.25
CA ARG A 71 24.89 20.50 1.31
C ARG A 71 23.87 20.06 0.27
N CYS A 72 24.31 19.73 -0.95
CA CYS A 72 23.41 19.18 -1.96
C CYS A 72 22.77 17.87 -1.49
N TRP A 73 23.53 16.95 -0.91
CA TRP A 73 22.96 15.69 -0.39
C TRP A 73 22.04 15.90 0.81
N GLU A 74 22.38 16.84 1.70
CA GLU A 74 21.54 17.23 2.84
C GLU A 74 20.18 17.77 2.38
N GLU A 75 20.17 18.70 1.41
CA GLU A 75 18.94 19.23 0.81
C GLU A 75 18.07 18.10 0.21
N ARG A 76 18.69 17.14 -0.49
CA ARG A 76 17.95 15.99 -1.07
C ARG A 76 17.31 15.10 -0.01
N VAL A 77 17.96 14.91 1.15
CA VAL A 77 17.38 14.19 2.29
C VAL A 77 16.18 14.95 2.85
N ILE A 78 16.29 16.28 2.99
CA ILE A 78 15.21 17.13 3.50
C ILE A 78 14.00 17.07 2.54
N ASP A 79 14.21 17.35 1.26
CA ASP A 79 13.18 17.32 0.22
C ASP A 79 12.43 15.97 0.19
N LEU A 80 13.17 14.86 0.26
CA LEU A 80 12.59 13.53 0.25
C LEU A 80 11.71 13.28 1.49
N ARG A 81 12.16 13.74 2.66
CA ARG A 81 11.38 13.63 3.91
C ARG A 81 10.12 14.49 3.87
N GLU A 82 10.21 15.70 3.31
CA GLU A 82 9.07 16.59 3.14
C GLU A 82 8.06 16.00 2.16
N ARG A 83 8.49 15.53 0.99
CA ARG A 83 7.62 14.82 0.03
C ARG A 83 6.90 13.65 0.69
N ARG A 84 7.60 12.85 1.49
CA ARG A 84 6.99 11.72 2.23
C ARG A 84 5.95 12.16 3.27
N ARG A 85 6.15 13.32 3.91
CA ARG A 85 5.22 13.85 4.92
C ARG A 85 3.99 14.50 4.27
N SER A 86 4.16 15.10 3.09
CA SER A 86 3.12 15.88 2.43
C SER A 86 2.13 15.05 1.61
N VAL A 87 2.45 13.78 1.32
CA VAL A 87 1.55 12.89 0.57
C VAL A 87 0.48 12.33 1.50
N ALA A 88 -0.78 12.56 1.14
CA ALA A 88 -1.92 12.04 1.88
C ALA A 88 -2.01 10.50 1.75
N SER A 89 -2.51 9.84 2.80
CA SER A 89 -2.60 8.38 2.86
C SER A 89 -3.56 7.79 1.82
N ASP A 90 -4.45 8.58 1.25
CA ASP A 90 -5.42 8.22 0.20
C ASP A 90 -4.95 8.65 -1.20
N ASP A 91 -3.86 9.41 -1.32
CA ASP A 91 -3.29 9.81 -2.60
C ASP A 91 -2.41 8.68 -3.18
N VAL A 92 -3.09 7.67 -3.72
CA VAL A 92 -2.48 6.49 -4.35
C VAL A 92 -1.70 6.86 -5.62
N GLU A 93 -2.20 7.82 -6.42
CA GLU A 93 -1.56 8.21 -7.68
C GLU A 93 -0.21 8.88 -7.44
N THR A 94 -0.14 9.82 -6.51
CA THR A 94 1.11 10.50 -6.16
C THR A 94 2.11 9.51 -5.55
N ARG A 95 1.67 8.59 -4.67
CA ARG A 95 2.56 7.53 -4.14
C ARG A 95 3.14 6.67 -5.25
N ASN A 96 2.30 6.20 -6.18
CA ASN A 96 2.76 5.36 -7.29
C ASN A 96 3.74 6.10 -8.21
N ARG A 97 3.53 7.40 -8.45
CA ARG A 97 4.49 8.24 -9.17
C ARG A 97 5.83 8.29 -8.44
N TYR A 98 5.83 8.56 -7.14
CA TYR A 98 7.06 8.62 -6.35
C TYR A 98 7.77 7.27 -6.24
N VAL A 99 7.03 6.16 -6.13
CA VAL A 99 7.61 4.82 -6.17
C VAL A 99 8.42 4.61 -7.45
N ARG A 100 7.87 4.97 -8.62
CA ARG A 100 8.59 4.85 -9.90
C ARG A 100 9.79 5.78 -9.98
N GLU A 101 9.62 7.06 -9.62
CA GLU A 101 10.68 8.06 -9.62
C GLU A 101 11.84 7.65 -8.72
N TRP A 102 11.55 7.27 -7.48
CA TRP A 102 12.57 6.92 -6.48
C TRP A 102 13.24 5.59 -6.78
N THR A 103 12.54 4.66 -7.43
CA THR A 103 13.15 3.42 -7.93
C THR A 103 14.20 3.73 -9.00
N ALA A 104 13.87 4.59 -9.97
CA ALA A 104 14.81 4.99 -11.01
C ALA A 104 16.02 5.73 -10.42
N LEU A 105 15.77 6.72 -9.55
CA LEU A 105 16.84 7.47 -8.87
C LEU A 105 17.75 6.55 -8.04
N LEU A 106 17.17 5.59 -7.30
CA LEU A 106 17.98 4.65 -6.52
C LEU A 106 18.84 3.77 -7.42
N ALA A 107 18.32 3.32 -8.56
CA ALA A 107 19.09 2.56 -9.54
C ALA A 107 20.26 3.39 -10.09
N ASP A 108 20.01 4.65 -10.48
CA ASP A 108 21.05 5.55 -10.97
C ASP A 108 22.16 5.77 -9.92
N LEU A 109 21.78 5.97 -8.65
CA LEU A 109 22.73 6.17 -7.55
C LEU A 109 23.54 4.92 -7.18
N LEU A 110 23.02 3.73 -7.48
CA LEU A 110 23.74 2.47 -7.27
C LEU A 110 24.75 2.24 -8.40
N LEU A 111 24.42 2.63 -9.64
CA LEU A 111 25.35 2.59 -10.76
C LEU A 111 26.56 3.52 -10.55
N LEU A 112 26.36 4.66 -9.89
CA LEU A 112 27.46 5.58 -9.55
C LEU A 112 28.51 4.99 -8.59
N ASP A 113 28.19 3.93 -7.84
CA ASP A 113 29.15 3.25 -6.95
C ASP A 113 29.99 2.18 -7.69
N GLU A 114 29.67 1.88 -8.96
CA GLU A 114 30.35 0.84 -9.76
C GLU A 114 31.49 1.37 -10.66
N GLU A 115 31.74 2.68 -10.69
CA GLU A 115 32.86 3.35 -11.40
C GLU A 115 34.02 3.72 -10.47
#